data_AF-A0A9D1SS52-F1
#
_entry.id   AF-A0A9D1SS52-F1
#
_cell.length_a   1.000
_cell.length_b   1.000
_cell.length_c   1.000
_cell.angle_alpha   90.00
_cell.angle_beta   90.00
_cell.angle_gamma   90.00
#
_symmetry.space_group_name_H-M   'P 1'
#
loop_
_entity.id
_entity.type
_entity.pdbx_description
1 polymer ?
#
loop_
_entity_poly.entity_id
_entity_poly.type
_entity_poly.pdbx_seq_one_letter_code
_entity_poly.pdbx_strand_id
1 'polypeptide(L)'
;MENFGPDIFGRRDKEQDTETPQVSNVADIKVIGAGGGGGNAVNRMIKAGLTGVDFWAMNTDAQVLKMSLAENKIQLGGKLTEGLGAGGDPSVGEKAAEETR
;
A
#
# COMPACT_ATOMS: atom_id res chain seq x y z
N MET A 1 -31.96 64.66 -15.56
CA MET A 1 -30.80 64.35 -16.42
C MET A 1 -29.83 63.58 -15.54
N GLU A 2 -30.01 62.27 -15.41
CA GLU A 2 -29.45 61.25 -16.32
C GLU A 2 -27.91 61.39 -16.39
N ASN A 3 -27.09 60.38 -16.09
CA ASN A 3 -27.26 59.00 -16.50
C ASN A 3 -26.42 58.04 -15.64
N PHE A 4 -26.91 56.80 -15.54
CA PHE A 4 -26.25 55.63 -14.98
C PHE A 4 -25.05 55.20 -15.84
N GLY A 5 -24.04 54.61 -15.19
CA GLY A 5 -23.08 53.73 -15.86
C GLY A 5 -22.00 53.23 -14.89
N PRO A 6 -22.00 51.95 -14.48
CA PRO A 6 -20.77 51.32 -13.99
C PRO A 6 -19.83 51.15 -15.18
N ASP A 7 -18.57 51.59 -15.03
CA ASP A 7 -17.57 51.43 -16.09
C ASP A 7 -17.38 49.95 -16.42
N ILE A 8 -17.78 49.64 -17.65
CA ILE A 8 -17.90 48.35 -18.32
C ILE A 8 -16.55 47.75 -18.77
N PHE A 9 -15.41 48.31 -18.38
CA PHE A 9 -14.07 47.88 -18.84
C PHE A 9 -13.23 47.16 -17.76
N GLY A 10 -13.90 46.46 -16.86
CA GLY A 10 -13.27 45.59 -15.86
C GLY A 10 -13.44 44.09 -16.13
N ARG A 11 -13.58 43.65 -17.38
CA ARG A 11 -13.45 42.22 -17.71
C ARG A 11 -11.97 41.85 -17.63
N ARG A 12 -11.50 41.54 -16.42
CA ARG A 12 -10.43 40.56 -16.26
C ARG A 12 -11.02 39.25 -16.78
N ASP A 13 -10.68 38.91 -18.01
CA ASP A 13 -10.73 37.52 -18.43
C ASP A 13 -9.93 36.76 -17.37
N LYS A 14 -10.64 36.03 -16.50
CA LYS A 14 -10.01 35.02 -15.68
C LYS A 14 -9.52 34.01 -16.70
N GLU A 15 -8.22 34.03 -16.99
CA GLU A 15 -7.54 32.85 -17.52
C GLU A 15 -7.92 31.73 -16.56
N GLN A 16 -8.88 30.94 -17.02
CA GLN A 16 -9.33 29.77 -16.35
C GLN A 16 -8.19 28.80 -16.60
N ASP A 17 -7.27 28.71 -15.64
CA ASP A 17 -6.26 27.66 -15.61
C ASP A 17 -7.02 26.35 -15.68
N THR A 18 -7.18 25.83 -16.90
CA THR A 18 -7.69 24.50 -17.13
C THR A 18 -6.59 23.59 -16.63
N GLU A 19 -6.62 23.27 -15.33
CA GLU A 19 -5.89 22.14 -14.77
C GLU A 19 -6.35 20.92 -15.58
N THR A 20 -5.57 20.61 -16.60
CA THR A 20 -5.68 19.34 -17.30
C THR A 20 -5.39 18.29 -16.24
N PRO A 21 -6.29 17.32 -16.00
CA PRO A 21 -6.02 16.26 -15.05
C PRO A 21 -4.79 15.53 -15.58
N GLN A 22 -3.65 15.78 -14.95
CA GLN A 22 -2.41 15.07 -15.19
C GLN A 22 -2.69 13.64 -14.73
N VAL A 23 -3.06 12.77 -15.67
CA VAL A 23 -3.17 11.34 -15.42
C VAL A 23 -1.75 10.85 -15.18
N SER A 24 -1.33 10.90 -13.93
CA SER A 24 -0.05 10.36 -13.52
C SER A 24 -0.18 8.84 -13.65
N ASN A 25 0.43 8.27 -14.68
CA ASN A 25 0.61 6.82 -14.81
C ASN A 25 1.63 6.34 -13.77
N VAL A 26 1.34 6.58 -12.48
CA VAL A 26 2.12 6.04 -11.37
C VAL A 26 1.75 4.57 -11.25
N ALA A 27 2.74 3.71 -11.38
CA ALA A 27 2.54 2.28 -11.18
C ALA A 27 2.24 2.02 -9.69
N ASP A 28 1.19 1.24 -9.42
CA ASP A 28 0.89 0.76 -8.08
C ASP A 28 1.85 -0.37 -7.70
N ILE A 29 2.90 -0.04 -6.95
CA ILE A 29 3.94 -1.00 -6.55
C ILE A 29 3.63 -1.57 -5.17
N LYS A 30 3.57 -2.90 -5.06
CA LYS A 30 3.41 -3.60 -3.79
C LYS A 30 4.66 -4.43 -3.48
N VAL A 31 5.16 -4.31 -2.26
CA VAL A 31 6.31 -5.08 -1.76
C VAL A 31 5.82 -6.06 -0.71
N ILE A 32 5.91 -7.35 -1.03
CA ILE A 32 5.39 -8.44 -0.20
C ILE A 32 6.55 -9.19 0.44
N GLY A 33 6.62 -9.17 1.77
CA GLY A 33 7.57 -9.98 2.55
C GLY A 33 6.93 -11.28 3.00
N ALA A 34 7.37 -12.41 2.44
CA ALA A 34 6.92 -13.74 2.83
C ALA A 34 7.85 -14.39 3.88
N GLY A 35 7.27 -15.00 4.91
CA GLY A 35 7.99 -15.68 5.99
C GLY A 35 8.81 -14.74 6.88
N GLY A 36 9.61 -15.31 7.79
CA GLY A 36 10.42 -14.53 8.74
C GLY A 36 11.50 -13.68 8.07
N GLY A 37 12.19 -14.23 7.06
CA GLY A 37 13.22 -13.52 6.30
C GLY A 37 12.66 -12.35 5.49
N GLY A 38 11.57 -12.60 4.73
CA GLY A 38 10.91 -11.57 3.94
C GLY A 38 10.30 -10.46 4.80
N GLY A 39 9.64 -10.81 5.91
CA GLY A 39 9.13 -9.84 6.88
C GLY A 39 10.23 -8.96 7.48
N ASN A 40 11.40 -9.54 7.80
CA ASN A 40 12.54 -8.77 8.27
C ASN A 40 13.09 -7.81 7.21
N ALA A 41 13.10 -8.21 5.93
CA ALA A 41 13.50 -7.33 4.83
C ALA A 41 12.53 -6.15 4.68
N VAL A 42 11.22 -6.41 4.70
CA VAL A 42 10.18 -5.36 4.67
C VAL A 42 10.34 -4.40 5.84
N ASN A 43 10.55 -4.90 7.06
CA ASN A 43 10.79 -4.05 8.23
C ASN A 43 12.01 -3.14 8.05
N ARG A 44 13.08 -3.60 7.38
CA ARG A 44 14.26 -2.78 7.08
C ARG A 44 13.94 -1.70 6.04
N MET A 45 13.19 -2.04 5.00
CA MET A 45 12.76 -1.08 3.98
C MET A 45 11.91 0.05 4.58
N ILE A 46 10.97 -0.31 5.45
CA ILE A 46 10.14 0.65 6.18
C ILE A 46 10.99 1.55 7.09
N LYS A 47 11.89 0.95 7.89
CA LYS A 47 12.79 1.72 8.77
C LYS A 47 13.76 2.63 8.02
N ALA A 48 14.14 2.25 6.80
CA ALA A 48 14.96 3.07 5.92
C ALA A 48 14.19 4.22 5.26
N GLY A 49 12.86 4.29 5.44
CA GLY A 49 12.02 5.35 4.89
C GLY A 49 11.73 5.18 3.40
N LEU A 50 11.72 3.96 2.87
CA LEU A 50 11.33 3.72 1.48
C LEU A 50 9.86 4.12 1.27
N THR A 51 9.61 5.00 0.29
CA THR A 51 8.30 5.54 -0.06
C THR A 51 7.87 5.12 -1.46
N GLY A 52 6.59 5.34 -1.80
CA GLY A 52 6.05 5.05 -3.13
C GLY A 52 5.72 3.57 -3.37
N VAL A 53 5.66 2.76 -2.31
CA VAL A 53 5.27 1.34 -2.38
C VAL A 53 4.34 0.98 -1.23
N ASP A 54 3.41 0.06 -1.46
CA ASP A 54 2.58 -0.53 -0.42
C ASP A 54 3.29 -1.75 0.18
N PHE A 55 3.54 -1.72 1.48
CA PHE A 55 4.15 -2.86 2.17
C PHE A 55 3.11 -3.87 2.66
N TRP A 56 3.40 -5.14 2.38
CA TRP A 56 2.62 -6.30 2.78
C TRP A 56 3.53 -7.31 3.47
N ALA A 57 3.05 -7.93 4.54
CA ALA A 57 3.71 -9.05 5.20
C ALA A 57 2.82 -10.29 5.20
N MET A 58 3.40 -11.43 4.85
CA MET A 58 2.71 -12.72 4.80
C MET A 58 3.50 -13.74 5.60
N ASN A 59 2.87 -14.43 6.54
CA ASN A 59 3.55 -15.47 7.31
C ASN A 59 2.54 -16.50 7.83
N THR A 60 2.99 -17.75 7.98
CA THR A 60 2.23 -18.81 8.65
C THR A 60 2.26 -18.66 10.17
N ASP A 61 3.32 -18.06 10.70
CA ASP A 61 3.45 -17.77 12.13
C ASP A 61 2.77 -16.44 12.50
N ALA A 62 1.72 -16.53 13.32
CA ALA A 62 0.92 -15.38 13.75
C ALA A 62 1.69 -14.45 14.71
N GLN A 63 2.62 -14.98 15.50
CA GLN A 63 3.42 -14.18 16.43
C GLN A 63 4.42 -13.34 15.65
N VAL A 64 5.11 -13.94 14.68
CA VAL A 64 6.03 -13.21 13.80
C VAL A 64 5.28 -12.16 12.98
N LEU A 65 4.08 -12.47 12.50
CA LEU A 65 3.27 -11.52 11.74
C LEU A 65 2.86 -10.30 12.58
N LYS A 66 2.52 -10.47 13.86
CA LYS A 66 2.20 -9.37 14.78
C LYS A 66 3.35 -8.38 14.94
N MET A 67 4.59 -8.86 14.89
CA MET A 67 5.82 -8.04 14.99
C MET A 67 6.16 -7.29 13.69
N SER A 68 5.44 -7.53 12.60
CA SER A 68 5.67 -6.83 11.32
C SER A 68 5.25 -5.36 11.38
N LEU A 69 6.11 -4.49 10.84
CA LEU A 69 5.86 -3.06 10.64
C LEU A 69 5.06 -2.76 9.38
N ALA A 70 4.85 -3.75 8.49
CA ALA A 70 4.00 -3.57 7.32
C ALA A 70 2.57 -3.22 7.76
N GLU A 71 1.94 -2.28 7.04
CA GLU A 71 0.56 -1.89 7.27
C GLU A 71 -0.39 -3.05 6.96
N ASN A 72 -0.17 -3.72 5.82
CA ASN A 72 -0.99 -4.83 5.38
C ASN A 72 -0.36 -6.17 5.79
N LYS A 73 -1.16 -7.06 6.38
CA LYS A 73 -0.71 -8.34 6.95
C LYS A 73 -1.68 -9.45 6.60
N ILE A 74 -1.15 -10.59 6.14
CA ILE A 74 -1.92 -11.81 5.87
C ILE A 74 -1.31 -12.97 6.63
N GLN A 75 -2.12 -13.64 7.46
CA GLN A 75 -1.73 -14.91 8.05
C GLN A 75 -2.05 -16.03 7.06
N LEU A 76 -1.03 -16.83 6.73
CA LEU A 76 -1.15 -17.98 5.83
C LEU A 76 -1.51 -19.24 6.63
N GLY A 77 -2.45 -20.03 6.11
CA GLY A 77 -2.80 -21.34 6.64
C GLY A 77 -3.24 -21.29 8.09
N GLY A 78 -4.11 -20.33 8.43
CA GLY A 78 -4.56 -20.12 9.81
C GLY A 78 -5.21 -21.35 10.43
N LYS A 79 -5.87 -22.19 9.62
CA LYS A 79 -6.44 -23.47 10.08
C LYS A 79 -5.41 -24.59 10.04
N LEU A 80 -4.59 -24.65 8.98
CA LEU A 80 -3.56 -25.67 8.82
C LEU A 80 -2.45 -25.62 9.87
N THR A 81 -2.02 -24.42 10.23
CA THR A 81 -0.84 -24.19 11.08
C THR A 81 -1.18 -23.72 12.48
N GLU A 82 -2.45 -23.38 12.72
CA GLU A 82 -2.93 -22.75 13.95
C GLU A 82 -2.13 -21.50 14.36
N GLY A 83 -1.44 -20.87 13.41
CA GLY A 83 -0.57 -19.71 13.64
C GLY A 83 0.78 -20.04 14.27
N LEU A 84 1.19 -21.31 14.31
CA LEU A 84 2.49 -21.76 14.86
C LEU A 84 3.62 -21.80 13.82
N GLY A 85 3.29 -21.55 12.55
CA GLY A 85 4.26 -21.55 11.46
C GLY A 85 4.39 -22.88 10.73
N ALA A 86 5.15 -22.87 9.64
CA ALA A 86 5.36 -24.04 8.78
C ALA A 86 6.46 -25.00 9.27
N GLY A 87 7.14 -24.69 10.39
CA GLY A 87 8.18 -25.55 10.96
C GLY A 87 9.41 -25.74 10.07
N GLY A 88 9.60 -24.92 9.03
CA GLY A 88 10.67 -25.09 8.03
C GLY A 88 10.35 -26.07 6.92
N ASP A 89 9.14 -26.67 6.91
CA ASP A 89 8.67 -27.54 5.83
C ASP A 89 8.05 -26.69 4.70
N PRO A 90 8.66 -26.69 3.49
CA PRO A 90 8.13 -25.93 2.36
C PRO A 90 6.73 -26.37 1.92
N SER A 91 6.42 -27.66 2.05
CA SER A 91 5.12 -28.22 1.62
C SER A 91 3.97 -27.71 2.49
N VAL A 92 4.24 -27.45 3.77
CA VAL A 92 3.27 -26.82 4.68
C VAL A 92 3.05 -25.36 4.28
N GLY A 93 4.13 -24.65 3.92
CA GLY A 93 4.05 -23.27 3.44
C GLY A 93 3.22 -23.13 2.16
N GLU A 94 3.41 -24.04 1.20
CA GLU A 94 2.64 -24.10 -0.04
C GLU A 94 1.14 -24.30 0.25
N LYS A 95 0.79 -25.36 0.99
CA LYS A 95 -0.61 -25.64 1.37
C LYS A 95 -1.25 -24.50 2.17
N ALA A 96 -0.48 -23.85 3.05
CA ALA A 96 -0.95 -22.71 3.81
C ALA A 96 -1.30 -21.52 2.91
N ALA A 97 -0.53 -21.30 1.84
CA ALA A 97 -0.82 -20.28 0.84
C ALA A 97 -2.08 -20.62 0.03
N GLU A 98 -2.27 -21.88 -0.36
CA GLU A 98 -3.46 -22.34 -1.07
C GLU A 98 -4.75 -22.28 -0.23
N GLU A 99 -4.66 -22.59 1.07
CA GLU A 99 -5.79 -22.45 2.01
C GLU A 99 -6.26 -20.99 2.10
N THR A 100 -5.32 -20.06 1.99
CA THR A 100 -5.56 -18.62 2.19
C THR A 100 -5.78 -17.96 0.83
N ARG A 101 -7.00 -18.09 0.30
CA ARG A 101 -7.39 -17.54 -1.02
C ARG A 101 -8.40 -16.41 -0.92
#